data_AF-C0LU18-F1
#
_entry.id   AF-C0LU18-F1
#
_cell.length_a   1.000
_cell.length_b   1.000
_cell.length_c   1.000
_cell.angle_alpha   90.00
_cell.angle_beta   90.00
_cell.angle_gamma   90.00
#
_symmetry.space_group_name_H-M   'P 1'
#
loop_
_entity.id
_entity.type
_entity.pdbx_description
1 polymer ?
#
loop_
_entity_poly.entity_id
_entity_poly.type
_entity_poly.pdbx_seq_one_letter_code
_entity_poly.pdbx_strand_id
1 'polypeptide(L)'
;RLDYANTDIGLLNHGDISPLRARPPLGGRRDIDLPPGLDISFVRYDRPVRMSAPRALDASAFRPVDGPVHGYIQSWTGAEIEYAYGAPAAAREVMLTDNVRIISIENGDEGAIGVRVRLDTVPVATPLILTGGSLSGCTTMVGVKEGYLAFYHTGKSTELGDWATAREGVQALYQAHLAMGYAPISIPAPMRNDDLVSIAATYDRAVIAYLGKDMPGGGSTRITRHDAGAGSVVSFDYNAAVQASAVPRLGQVYVLISNDGQGARAVLLAEDLAWAGSGSALDVLNERLVTLFPAPV
;
A
#
# COMPACT_ATOMS: atom_id res chain seq x y z
N ARG A 1 -31.33 2.52 14.83
CA ARG A 1 -30.54 3.67 15.31
C ARG A 1 -29.20 3.54 14.59
N LEU A 2 -28.95 4.37 13.56
CA LEU A 2 -27.66 4.36 12.86
C LEU A 2 -26.61 4.82 13.87
N ASP A 3 -25.63 3.96 14.16
CA ASP A 3 -24.56 4.28 15.10
C ASP A 3 -23.51 5.10 14.36
N TYR A 4 -23.64 6.42 14.42
CA TYR A 4 -22.76 7.36 13.73
C TYR A 4 -21.29 7.25 14.18
N ALA A 5 -21.01 6.63 15.33
CA ALA A 5 -19.66 6.40 15.84
C ALA A 5 -18.82 5.50 14.92
N ASN A 6 -19.49 4.75 14.04
CA ASN A 6 -18.91 3.74 13.17
C ASN A 6 -18.96 4.12 11.69
N THR A 7 -19.23 5.39 11.37
CA THR A 7 -19.20 5.92 10.00
C THR A 7 -18.05 6.89 9.79
N ASP A 8 -17.56 7.06 8.57
CA ASP A 8 -16.49 8.03 8.30
C ASP A 8 -16.97 9.49 8.35
N ILE A 9 -18.29 9.78 8.39
CA ILE A 9 -18.91 11.12 8.44
C ILE A 9 -18.14 12.18 7.61
N GLY A 10 -17.65 11.81 6.43
CA GLY A 10 -16.87 12.70 5.56
C GLY A 10 -15.47 13.08 6.04
N LEU A 11 -14.96 12.52 7.15
CA LEU A 11 -13.59 12.68 7.63
C LEU A 11 -12.56 12.33 6.54
N LEU A 12 -12.81 11.25 5.80
CA LEU A 12 -11.95 10.86 4.68
C LEU A 12 -11.96 11.90 3.55
N ASN A 13 -13.08 12.57 3.29
CA ASN A 13 -13.14 13.69 2.33
C ASN A 13 -12.22 14.84 2.78
N HIS A 14 -12.11 15.01 4.10
CA HIS A 14 -11.28 16.02 4.77
C HIS A 14 -9.84 15.55 5.06
N GLY A 15 -9.43 14.40 4.51
CA GLY A 15 -8.07 13.87 4.64
C GLY A 15 -7.71 13.30 6.01
N ASP A 16 -8.70 13.10 6.87
CA ASP A 16 -8.52 12.44 8.14
C ASP A 16 -8.66 10.92 7.95
N ILE A 17 -7.53 10.22 8.04
CA ILE A 17 -7.43 8.76 7.86
C ILE A 17 -7.82 7.97 9.12
N SER A 18 -8.13 8.64 10.24
CA SER A 18 -8.46 7.98 11.51
C SER A 18 -9.57 6.93 11.46
N PRO A 19 -10.58 6.97 10.55
CA PRO A 19 -11.55 5.89 10.42
C PRO A 19 -10.94 4.52 10.09
N LEU A 20 -9.73 4.48 9.50
CA LEU A 20 -9.04 3.24 9.12
C LEU A 20 -8.12 2.68 10.21
N ARG A 21 -7.86 3.44 11.26
CA ARG A 21 -6.88 3.10 12.31
C ARG A 21 -7.37 1.95 13.19
N ALA A 22 -6.46 1.04 13.53
CA ALA A 22 -6.72 -0.13 14.37
C ALA A 22 -7.85 -1.02 13.82
N ARG A 23 -7.99 -1.07 12.50
CA ARG A 23 -9.01 -1.87 11.80
C ARG A 23 -8.37 -3.03 11.03
N PRO A 24 -9.12 -4.13 10.81
CA PRO A 24 -8.61 -5.22 9.99
C PRO A 24 -8.34 -4.74 8.56
N PRO A 25 -7.44 -5.41 7.82
CA PRO A 25 -7.23 -5.15 6.41
C PRO A 25 -8.54 -5.11 5.63
N LEU A 26 -8.74 -4.03 4.87
CA LEU A 26 -9.87 -3.88 3.98
C LEU A 26 -9.74 -4.85 2.80
N GLY A 27 -10.81 -5.60 2.54
CA GLY A 27 -11.00 -6.39 1.34
C GLY A 27 -12.26 -5.97 0.58
N GLY A 28 -12.43 -6.56 -0.58
CA GLY A 28 -13.60 -6.40 -1.43
C GLY A 28 -13.57 -7.46 -2.54
N ARG A 29 -14.74 -7.83 -3.05
CA ARG A 29 -14.86 -8.84 -4.12
C ARG A 29 -15.41 -8.30 -5.43
N ARG A 30 -15.64 -6.99 -5.50
CA ARG A 30 -16.26 -6.35 -6.66
C ARG A 30 -15.19 -5.59 -7.45
N ASP A 31 -15.34 -5.55 -8.77
CA ASP A 31 -14.52 -4.80 -9.71
C ASP A 31 -15.36 -3.66 -10.31
N ILE A 32 -15.55 -2.60 -9.54
CA ILE A 32 -16.34 -1.44 -9.97
C ILE A 32 -15.48 -0.41 -10.73
N ASP A 33 -16.11 0.41 -11.57
CA ASP A 33 -15.39 1.41 -12.37
C ASP A 33 -14.72 2.46 -11.48
N LEU A 34 -13.52 2.90 -11.89
CA LEU A 34 -12.83 3.99 -11.22
C LEU A 34 -13.55 5.33 -11.44
N PRO A 35 -13.36 6.31 -10.55
CA PRO A 35 -13.98 7.63 -10.70
C PRO A 35 -13.65 8.26 -12.06
N PRO A 36 -14.64 8.84 -12.76
CA PRO A 36 -14.40 9.50 -14.05
C PRO A 36 -13.36 10.61 -13.94
N GLY A 37 -12.45 10.68 -14.93
CA GLY A 37 -11.42 11.72 -14.99
C GLY A 37 -10.19 11.47 -14.11
N LEU A 38 -10.17 10.40 -13.30
CA LEU A 38 -8.99 10.00 -12.54
C LEU A 38 -7.87 9.54 -13.50
N ASP A 39 -6.72 10.23 -13.48
CA ASP A 39 -5.50 9.78 -14.16
C ASP A 39 -4.75 8.82 -13.24
N ILE A 40 -4.91 7.54 -13.53
CA ILE A 40 -4.25 6.43 -12.86
C ILE A 40 -3.63 5.49 -13.87
N SER A 41 -2.42 5.03 -13.58
CA SER A 41 -1.71 4.09 -14.43
C SER A 41 -1.01 3.04 -13.59
N PHE A 42 -0.70 1.91 -14.23
CA PHE A 42 -0.05 0.78 -13.58
C PHE A 42 1.10 0.23 -14.42
N VAL A 43 1.98 -0.49 -13.73
CA VAL A 43 2.99 -1.37 -14.29
C VAL A 43 2.99 -2.69 -13.53
N ARG A 44 3.27 -3.78 -14.23
CA ARG A 44 3.48 -5.09 -13.65
C ARG A 44 4.86 -5.59 -14.07
N TYR A 45 5.72 -5.78 -13.09
CA TYR A 45 7.01 -6.43 -13.26
C TYR A 45 7.05 -7.68 -12.39
N ASP A 46 6.63 -8.78 -12.98
CA ASP A 46 6.33 -10.04 -12.31
C ASP A 46 6.85 -11.21 -13.15
N ARG A 47 6.94 -12.40 -12.57
CA ARG A 47 7.47 -13.59 -13.26
C ARG A 47 6.84 -13.83 -14.65
N PRO A 48 5.50 -13.78 -14.83
CA PRO A 48 4.90 -13.96 -16.16
C PRO A 48 4.88 -12.69 -17.02
N VAL A 49 5.05 -11.50 -16.45
CA VAL A 49 4.77 -10.23 -17.13
C VAL A 49 5.83 -9.19 -16.80
N ARG A 50 6.52 -8.66 -17.80
CA ARG A 50 7.52 -7.60 -17.63
C ARG A 50 7.14 -6.39 -18.48
N MET A 51 6.32 -5.51 -17.93
CA MET A 51 5.98 -4.25 -18.59
C MET A 51 7.21 -3.33 -18.64
N SER A 52 7.37 -2.61 -19.75
CA SER A 52 8.44 -1.62 -19.95
C SER A 52 7.95 -0.17 -19.89
N ALA A 53 6.63 0.04 -19.84
CA ALA A 53 5.98 1.35 -19.82
C ALA A 53 4.65 1.26 -19.05
N PRO A 54 4.16 2.38 -18.46
CA PRO A 54 2.88 2.38 -17.76
C PRO A 54 1.71 2.26 -18.74
N ARG A 55 0.65 1.59 -18.30
CA ARG A 55 -0.65 1.56 -18.99
C ARG A 55 -1.70 2.23 -18.10
N ALA A 56 -2.65 2.94 -18.71
CA ALA A 56 -3.80 3.46 -17.98
C ALA A 56 -4.55 2.34 -17.24
N LEU A 57 -4.90 2.58 -15.98
CA LEU A 57 -5.75 1.67 -15.21
C LEU A 57 -7.20 2.08 -15.47
N ASP A 58 -7.86 1.35 -16.35
CA ASP A 58 -9.27 1.52 -16.68
C ASP A 58 -10.00 0.17 -16.63
N ALA A 59 -11.33 0.20 -16.80
CA ALA A 59 -12.17 -0.98 -16.76
C ALA A 59 -11.71 -2.11 -17.71
N SER A 60 -11.07 -1.77 -18.84
CA SER A 60 -10.56 -2.76 -19.80
C SER A 60 -9.29 -3.46 -19.32
N ALA A 61 -8.59 -2.89 -18.34
CA ALA A 61 -7.34 -3.43 -17.81
C ALA A 61 -7.55 -4.43 -16.66
N PHE A 62 -8.51 -4.18 -15.76
CA PHE A 62 -8.66 -4.99 -14.54
C PHE A 62 -9.93 -5.89 -14.49
N ARG A 63 -10.97 -5.59 -15.28
CA ARG A 63 -12.19 -6.42 -15.30
C ARG A 63 -12.07 -7.76 -16.03
N PRO A 64 -11.42 -7.84 -17.21
CA PRO A 64 -11.32 -9.13 -17.91
C PRO A 64 -10.60 -10.16 -17.05
N VAL A 65 -11.06 -11.41 -17.04
CA VAL A 65 -10.46 -12.50 -16.25
C VAL A 65 -9.01 -12.79 -16.67
N ASP A 66 -8.66 -12.47 -17.91
CA ASP A 66 -7.32 -12.55 -18.49
C ASP A 66 -6.65 -11.17 -18.62
N GLY A 67 -7.21 -10.15 -17.98
CA GLY A 67 -6.66 -8.80 -17.95
C GLY A 67 -5.27 -8.77 -17.30
N PRO A 68 -4.40 -7.82 -17.69
CA PRO A 68 -2.99 -7.77 -17.23
C PRO A 68 -2.82 -7.67 -15.71
N VAL A 69 -3.84 -7.18 -15.00
CA VAL A 69 -3.86 -7.00 -13.54
C VAL A 69 -5.06 -7.68 -12.88
N HIS A 70 -5.74 -8.59 -13.58
CA HIS A 70 -6.85 -9.35 -12.99
C HIS A 70 -6.36 -10.13 -11.77
N GLY A 71 -7.05 -9.96 -10.63
CA GLY A 71 -6.66 -10.55 -9.35
C GLY A 71 -5.46 -9.90 -8.66
N TYR A 72 -4.84 -8.87 -9.27
CA TYR A 72 -3.74 -8.11 -8.67
C TYR A 72 -4.13 -6.67 -8.33
N ILE A 73 -5.04 -6.07 -9.10
CA ILE A 73 -5.62 -4.77 -8.79
C ILE A 73 -7.14 -4.91 -8.82
N GLN A 74 -7.78 -4.50 -7.75
CA GLN A 74 -9.23 -4.56 -7.57
C GLN A 74 -9.73 -3.23 -7.00
N SER A 75 -10.99 -2.90 -7.26
CA SER A 75 -11.57 -1.66 -6.72
C SER A 75 -13.04 -1.83 -6.36
N TRP A 76 -13.44 -1.21 -5.25
CA TRP A 76 -14.78 -1.27 -4.66
C TRP A 76 -15.12 0.04 -3.92
N THR A 77 -16.38 0.24 -3.55
CA THR A 77 -16.80 1.41 -2.75
C THR A 77 -16.71 1.15 -1.25
N GLY A 78 -16.74 2.20 -0.44
CA GLY A 78 -16.84 2.07 1.01
C GLY A 78 -18.04 1.23 1.48
N ALA A 79 -19.13 1.22 0.72
CA ALA A 79 -20.32 0.41 1.02
C ALA A 79 -20.14 -1.09 0.73
N GLU A 80 -19.07 -1.47 0.04
CA GLU A 80 -18.80 -2.83 -0.45
C GLU A 80 -17.61 -3.51 0.26
N ILE A 81 -17.14 -2.92 1.35
CA ILE A 81 -16.03 -3.47 2.13
C ILE A 81 -16.39 -4.84 2.70
N GLU A 82 -15.51 -5.80 2.44
CA GLU A 82 -15.45 -7.06 3.14
C GLU A 82 -14.21 -7.06 4.04
N TYR A 83 -14.29 -7.63 5.24
CA TYR A 83 -13.12 -7.76 6.11
C TYR A 83 -12.52 -9.15 5.98
N ALA A 84 -11.19 -9.24 6.13
CA ALA A 84 -10.47 -10.51 6.11
C ALA A 84 -11.13 -11.58 6.99
N TYR A 85 -11.18 -12.82 6.48
CA TYR A 85 -11.75 -13.95 7.20
C TYR A 85 -11.02 -14.12 8.54
N GLY A 86 -11.80 -14.31 9.60
CA GLY A 86 -11.29 -14.28 10.97
C GLY A 86 -11.63 -13.00 11.70
N ALA A 87 -11.48 -11.78 11.10
CA ALA A 87 -11.56 -10.42 11.71
C ALA A 87 -12.53 -10.28 12.92
N PRO A 88 -12.13 -9.74 14.11
CA PRO A 88 -13.01 -9.75 15.28
C PRO A 88 -14.24 -8.92 14.97
N ALA A 89 -15.44 -9.39 15.33
CA ALA A 89 -16.68 -8.71 14.95
C ALA A 89 -16.70 -7.23 15.36
N ALA A 90 -16.21 -6.91 16.56
CA ALA A 90 -16.09 -5.53 17.05
C ALA A 90 -15.13 -4.65 16.22
N ALA A 91 -14.15 -5.25 15.55
CA ALA A 91 -13.21 -4.54 14.69
C ALA A 91 -13.78 -4.28 13.27
N ARG A 92 -14.88 -4.96 12.89
CA ARG A 92 -15.54 -4.87 11.58
C ARG A 92 -16.61 -3.78 11.51
N GLU A 93 -16.82 -3.01 12.57
CA GLU A 93 -17.99 -2.15 12.66
C GLU A 93 -17.91 -0.87 11.80
N VAL A 94 -16.78 -0.55 11.17
CA VAL A 94 -16.68 0.65 10.32
C VAL A 94 -17.45 0.47 9.02
N MET A 95 -18.39 1.38 8.81
CA MET A 95 -19.09 1.59 7.54
C MET A 95 -18.48 2.82 6.87
N LEU A 96 -17.76 2.61 5.76
CA LEU A 96 -17.35 3.72 4.91
C LEU A 96 -18.51 4.09 3.98
N THR A 97 -18.60 5.37 3.65
CA THR A 97 -19.61 5.89 2.72
C THR A 97 -19.34 5.43 1.27
N ASP A 98 -20.39 5.36 0.46
CA ASP A 98 -20.34 4.85 -0.92
C ASP A 98 -19.52 5.73 -1.88
N ASN A 99 -19.30 7.01 -1.53
CA ASN A 99 -18.43 7.91 -2.29
C ASN A 99 -16.94 7.64 -2.05
N VAL A 100 -16.58 6.86 -1.03
CA VAL A 100 -15.18 6.41 -0.82
C VAL A 100 -14.85 5.37 -1.88
N ARG A 101 -13.73 5.56 -2.57
CA ARG A 101 -13.18 4.58 -3.50
C ARG A 101 -12.00 3.87 -2.89
N ILE A 102 -12.00 2.54 -2.94
CA ILE A 102 -10.87 1.72 -2.50
C ILE A 102 -10.26 1.04 -3.73
N ILE A 103 -8.93 1.04 -3.80
CA ILE A 103 -8.15 0.25 -4.76
C ILE A 103 -7.18 -0.61 -3.96
N SER A 104 -7.35 -1.93 -4.04
CA SER A 104 -6.37 -2.88 -3.55
C SER A 104 -5.35 -3.20 -4.62
N ILE A 105 -4.10 -3.28 -4.20
CA ILE A 105 -2.94 -3.54 -5.04
C ILE A 105 -2.19 -4.68 -4.37
N GLU A 106 -2.32 -5.89 -4.89
CA GLU A 106 -1.62 -7.08 -4.44
C GLU A 106 -0.15 -7.07 -4.90
N ASN A 107 0.68 -7.90 -4.28
CA ASN A 107 1.99 -8.23 -4.84
C ASN A 107 1.87 -9.15 -6.07
N GLY A 108 2.95 -9.24 -6.87
CA GLY A 108 3.04 -10.21 -7.95
C GLY A 108 3.23 -11.65 -7.46
N ASP A 109 3.25 -12.61 -8.38
CA ASP A 109 3.55 -14.02 -8.05
C ASP A 109 4.97 -14.18 -7.50
N GLU A 110 5.91 -13.49 -8.12
CA GLU A 110 7.33 -13.36 -7.76
C GLU A 110 7.82 -12.03 -8.34
N GLY A 111 7.27 -10.93 -7.84
CA GLY A 111 7.30 -9.67 -8.57
C GLY A 111 6.80 -8.46 -7.82
N ALA A 112 6.53 -7.40 -8.58
CA ALA A 112 6.03 -6.12 -8.12
C ALA A 112 4.92 -5.59 -9.03
N ILE A 113 3.88 -5.06 -8.39
CA ILE A 113 2.87 -4.23 -9.03
C ILE A 113 3.13 -2.78 -8.61
N GLY A 114 3.11 -1.87 -9.57
CA GLY A 114 3.20 -0.44 -9.32
C GLY A 114 1.97 0.26 -9.86
N VAL A 115 1.42 1.19 -9.10
CA VAL A 115 0.33 2.10 -9.51
C VAL A 115 0.81 3.52 -9.27
N ARG A 116 0.46 4.45 -10.16
CA ARG A 116 0.59 5.89 -9.88
C ARG A 116 -0.72 6.62 -10.15
N VAL A 117 -1.01 7.61 -9.32
CA VAL A 117 -2.21 8.45 -9.38
C VAL A 117 -1.77 9.90 -9.51
N ARG A 118 -2.33 10.63 -10.48
CA ARG A 118 -2.12 12.07 -10.60
C ARG A 118 -3.01 12.80 -9.59
N LEU A 119 -2.40 13.48 -8.62
CA LEU A 119 -3.09 14.00 -7.45
C LEU A 119 -4.15 15.07 -7.81
N ASP A 120 -3.87 15.95 -8.77
CA ASP A 120 -4.79 17.00 -9.23
C ASP A 120 -6.03 16.48 -9.98
N THR A 121 -6.05 15.19 -10.36
CA THR A 121 -7.19 14.55 -11.04
C THR A 121 -8.14 13.81 -10.09
N VAL A 122 -7.80 13.72 -8.80
CA VAL A 122 -8.68 13.10 -7.81
C VAL A 122 -9.95 13.95 -7.65
N PRO A 123 -11.15 13.39 -7.89
CA PRO A 123 -12.38 14.17 -7.84
C PRO A 123 -12.67 14.72 -6.43
N VAL A 124 -13.26 15.91 -6.40
CA VAL A 124 -13.70 16.54 -5.15
C VAL A 124 -14.72 15.65 -4.44
N ALA A 125 -14.60 15.53 -3.12
CA ALA A 125 -15.48 14.74 -2.25
C ALA A 125 -15.58 13.24 -2.60
N THR A 126 -14.61 12.71 -3.35
CA THR A 126 -14.49 11.27 -3.67
C THR A 126 -13.10 10.79 -3.24
N PRO A 127 -12.89 10.53 -1.94
CA PRO A 127 -11.59 10.13 -1.43
C PRO A 127 -11.21 8.75 -1.98
N LEU A 128 -9.93 8.59 -2.27
CA LEU A 128 -9.33 7.37 -2.78
C LEU A 128 -8.46 6.74 -1.69
N ILE A 129 -8.70 5.47 -1.38
CA ILE A 129 -7.86 4.66 -0.50
C ILE A 129 -7.09 3.67 -1.37
N LEU A 130 -5.76 3.71 -1.32
CA LEU A 130 -4.90 2.66 -1.84
C LEU A 130 -4.46 1.74 -0.70
N THR A 131 -4.51 0.43 -0.91
CA THR A 131 -4.09 -0.54 0.10
C THR A 131 -3.35 -1.73 -0.51
N GLY A 132 -2.44 -2.31 0.27
CA GLY A 132 -1.81 -3.60 -0.03
C GLY A 132 -2.47 -4.78 0.68
N GLY A 133 -3.61 -4.56 1.35
CA GLY A 133 -4.27 -5.60 2.14
C GLY A 133 -3.41 -6.05 3.33
N SER A 134 -3.36 -7.36 3.56
CA SER A 134 -2.62 -7.97 4.66
C SER A 134 -1.16 -8.22 4.28
N LEU A 135 -0.22 -7.58 4.98
CA LEU A 135 1.22 -7.74 4.74
C LEU A 135 1.81 -8.83 5.66
N SER A 136 2.24 -9.94 5.07
CA SER A 136 2.79 -11.11 5.79
C SER A 136 4.21 -11.50 5.35
N GLY A 137 4.89 -10.62 4.60
CA GLY A 137 6.26 -10.85 4.10
C GLY A 137 6.59 -10.10 2.80
N CYS A 138 5.58 -9.49 2.19
CA CYS A 138 5.69 -8.54 1.11
C CYS A 138 6.25 -7.18 1.60
N THR A 139 6.45 -6.25 0.67
CA THR A 139 6.97 -4.92 0.94
C THR A 139 6.20 -3.92 0.09
N THR A 140 5.77 -2.82 0.71
CA THR A 140 5.19 -1.68 -0.01
C THR A 140 6.13 -0.49 0.03
N MET A 141 6.18 0.25 -1.07
CA MET A 141 6.86 1.53 -1.14
C MET A 141 5.90 2.55 -1.75
N VAL A 142 5.66 3.64 -1.02
CA VAL A 142 4.78 4.72 -1.46
C VAL A 142 5.61 5.99 -1.54
N GLY A 143 5.48 6.76 -2.62
CA GLY A 143 6.21 8.01 -2.77
C GLY A 143 5.44 9.04 -3.58
N VAL A 144 5.73 10.32 -3.36
CA VAL A 144 5.18 11.44 -4.13
C VAL A 144 6.28 12.13 -4.92
N LYS A 145 6.04 12.36 -6.20
CA LYS A 145 6.96 13.04 -7.11
C LYS A 145 6.19 13.68 -8.26
N GLU A 146 6.51 14.93 -8.58
CA GLU A 146 5.99 15.62 -9.77
C GLU A 146 4.45 15.62 -9.87
N GLY A 147 3.76 15.74 -8.72
CA GLY A 147 2.29 15.73 -8.66
C GLY A 147 1.65 14.34 -8.78
N TYR A 148 2.45 13.28 -8.85
CA TYR A 148 1.98 11.90 -8.79
C TYR A 148 2.27 11.27 -7.43
N LEU A 149 1.33 10.46 -6.94
CA LEU A 149 1.60 9.49 -5.88
C LEU A 149 1.79 8.12 -6.52
N ALA A 150 2.91 7.46 -6.25
CA ALA A 150 3.20 6.10 -6.65
C ALA A 150 3.08 5.14 -5.46
N PHE A 151 2.47 3.98 -5.68
CA PHE A 151 2.33 2.87 -4.75
C PHE A 151 2.87 1.62 -5.40
N TYR A 152 3.88 1.00 -4.79
CA TYR A 152 4.43 -0.28 -5.21
C TYR A 152 4.15 -1.34 -4.16
N HIS A 153 3.81 -2.54 -4.60
CA HIS A 153 3.69 -3.72 -3.76
C HIS A 153 4.48 -4.87 -4.37
N THR A 154 5.51 -5.35 -3.66
CA THR A 154 6.34 -6.47 -4.10
C THR A 154 6.34 -7.62 -3.10
N GLY A 155 6.44 -8.84 -3.61
CA GLY A 155 6.37 -10.05 -2.83
C GLY A 155 6.23 -11.27 -3.72
N LYS A 156 5.94 -12.40 -3.08
CA LYS A 156 5.62 -13.65 -3.75
C LYS A 156 4.32 -14.22 -3.21
N SER A 157 3.53 -14.85 -4.08
CA SER A 157 2.26 -15.47 -3.71
C SER A 157 2.43 -16.90 -3.19
N THR A 158 3.58 -17.54 -3.43
CA THR A 158 3.87 -18.91 -2.98
C THR A 158 5.15 -18.99 -2.17
N GLU A 159 5.21 -19.88 -1.18
CA GLU A 159 6.42 -20.11 -0.38
C GLU A 159 7.45 -21.00 -1.08
N LEU A 160 7.14 -21.52 -2.27
CA LEU A 160 8.04 -22.39 -3.03
C LEU A 160 9.15 -21.58 -3.71
N GLY A 161 10.34 -22.17 -3.84
CA GLY A 161 11.48 -21.58 -4.54
C GLY A 161 12.34 -20.60 -3.72
N ASP A 162 13.46 -20.19 -4.32
CA ASP A 162 14.51 -19.40 -3.66
C ASP A 162 14.33 -17.87 -3.80
N TRP A 163 13.20 -17.45 -4.40
CA TRP A 163 12.86 -16.03 -4.58
C TRP A 163 12.56 -15.39 -3.22
N ALA A 164 13.24 -14.28 -2.92
CA ALA A 164 13.10 -13.57 -1.66
C ALA A 164 12.68 -12.11 -1.90
N THR A 165 11.61 -11.67 -1.22
CA THR A 165 11.14 -10.28 -1.28
C THR A 165 12.27 -9.29 -0.98
N ALA A 166 13.10 -9.59 0.01
CA ALA A 166 14.20 -8.72 0.43
C ALA A 166 15.40 -8.65 -0.53
N ARG A 167 15.35 -9.36 -1.67
CA ARG A 167 16.40 -9.37 -2.71
C ARG A 167 15.79 -9.25 -4.11
N GLU A 168 15.15 -10.31 -4.60
CA GLU A 168 14.48 -10.28 -5.90
C GLU A 168 13.28 -9.35 -5.93
N GLY A 169 12.55 -9.23 -4.81
CA GLY A 169 11.44 -8.26 -4.71
C GLY A 169 11.91 -6.82 -4.81
N VAL A 170 13.03 -6.48 -4.16
CA VAL A 170 13.67 -5.15 -4.31
C VAL A 170 14.03 -4.89 -5.77
N GLN A 171 14.62 -5.88 -6.45
CA GLN A 171 14.94 -5.77 -7.86
C GLN A 171 13.69 -5.60 -8.73
N ALA A 172 12.63 -6.36 -8.49
CA ALA A 172 11.36 -6.29 -9.23
C ALA A 172 10.68 -4.93 -9.02
N LEU A 173 10.66 -4.43 -7.79
CA LEU A 173 10.16 -3.09 -7.46
C LEU A 173 10.96 -2.00 -8.16
N TYR A 174 12.29 -2.12 -8.20
CA TYR A 174 13.11 -1.17 -8.95
C TYR A 174 12.80 -1.21 -10.44
N GLN A 175 12.62 -2.38 -11.03
CA GLN A 175 12.23 -2.50 -12.44
C GLN A 175 10.84 -1.92 -12.71
N ALA A 176 9.88 -2.13 -11.81
CA ALA A 176 8.58 -1.46 -11.87
C ALA A 176 8.72 0.07 -11.76
N HIS A 177 9.62 0.57 -10.91
CA HIS A 177 9.92 2.00 -10.80
C HIS A 177 10.45 2.58 -12.12
N LEU A 178 11.39 1.88 -12.77
CA LEU A 178 11.89 2.29 -14.10
C LEU A 178 10.82 2.20 -15.18
N ALA A 179 10.03 1.12 -15.21
CA ALA A 179 8.93 0.94 -16.15
C ALA A 179 7.84 1.99 -15.99
N MET A 180 7.69 2.58 -14.79
CA MET A 180 6.78 3.71 -14.54
C MET A 180 7.29 5.03 -15.16
N GLY A 181 8.54 5.07 -15.62
CA GLY A 181 9.18 6.21 -16.28
C GLY A 181 10.05 7.07 -15.36
N TYR A 182 10.35 6.61 -14.14
CA TYR A 182 11.25 7.35 -13.26
C TYR A 182 12.72 7.15 -13.65
N ALA A 183 13.53 8.18 -13.39
CA ALA A 183 14.93 8.20 -13.77
C ALA A 183 15.74 7.08 -13.09
N PRO A 184 16.63 6.39 -13.81
CA PRO A 184 17.45 5.36 -13.23
C PRO A 184 18.47 5.92 -12.25
N ILE A 185 18.69 5.18 -11.17
CA ILE A 185 19.79 5.37 -10.22
C ILE A 185 20.74 4.17 -10.22
N SER A 186 22.00 4.41 -9.89
CA SER A 186 22.98 3.33 -9.80
C SER A 186 22.82 2.58 -8.48
N ILE A 187 22.37 1.32 -8.55
CA ILE A 187 22.28 0.42 -7.40
C ILE A 187 23.10 -0.84 -7.72
N PRO A 188 24.07 -1.23 -6.88
CA PRO A 188 24.85 -2.43 -7.09
C PRO A 188 24.00 -3.69 -6.90
N ALA A 189 24.27 -4.72 -7.71
CA ALA A 189 23.72 -6.05 -7.51
C ALA A 189 24.59 -6.89 -6.55
N PRO A 190 24.02 -7.82 -5.76
CA PRO A 190 22.58 -8.06 -5.60
C PRO A 190 21.92 -7.00 -4.70
N MET A 191 20.72 -6.55 -5.09
CA MET A 191 19.94 -5.58 -4.32
C MET A 191 19.43 -6.15 -3.00
N ARG A 192 19.26 -5.30 -2.00
CA ARG A 192 18.72 -5.62 -0.67
C ARG A 192 17.75 -4.55 -0.18
N ASN A 193 17.05 -4.79 0.92
CA ASN A 193 16.11 -3.81 1.49
C ASN A 193 16.74 -2.42 1.74
N ASP A 194 18.04 -2.34 2.06
CA ASP A 194 18.75 -1.05 2.17
C ASP A 194 18.72 -0.22 0.87
N ASP A 195 18.66 -0.87 -0.28
CA ASP A 195 18.62 -0.19 -1.58
C ASP A 195 17.24 0.39 -1.88
N LEU A 196 16.17 -0.06 -1.21
CA LEU A 196 14.87 0.60 -1.25
C LEU A 196 14.95 2.04 -0.74
N VAL A 197 15.83 2.32 0.24
CA VAL A 197 16.05 3.69 0.73
C VAL A 197 16.57 4.59 -0.38
N SER A 198 17.47 4.09 -1.22
CA SER A 198 18.00 4.85 -2.35
C SER A 198 16.96 5.07 -3.45
N ILE A 199 16.09 4.08 -3.71
CA ILE A 199 14.97 4.23 -4.65
C ILE A 199 13.95 5.24 -4.11
N ALA A 200 13.58 5.12 -2.83
CA ALA A 200 12.64 6.00 -2.16
C ALA A 200 13.13 7.44 -2.08
N ALA A 201 14.45 7.66 -1.93
CA ALA A 201 15.06 8.99 -1.92
C ALA A 201 14.97 9.74 -3.27
N THR A 202 14.47 9.09 -4.34
CA THR A 202 14.19 9.76 -5.61
C THR A 202 12.85 10.52 -5.61
N TYR A 203 12.02 10.33 -4.59
CA TYR A 203 10.75 11.00 -4.36
C TYR A 203 10.90 12.17 -3.39
N ASP A 204 9.97 13.12 -3.44
CA ASP A 204 9.94 14.28 -2.53
C ASP A 204 9.67 13.84 -1.08
N ARG A 205 8.80 12.83 -0.94
CA ARG A 205 8.51 12.09 0.29
C ARG A 205 8.20 10.65 -0.05
N ALA A 206 8.70 9.71 0.76
CA ALA A 206 8.39 8.30 0.59
C ALA A 206 8.33 7.53 1.91
N VAL A 207 7.55 6.45 1.90
CA VAL A 207 7.46 5.49 3.00
C VAL A 207 7.70 4.09 2.45
N ILE A 208 8.50 3.31 3.18
CA ILE A 208 8.74 1.89 2.91
C ILE A 208 8.16 1.11 4.09
N ALA A 209 7.19 0.24 3.86
CA ALA A 209 6.69 -0.69 4.87
C ALA A 209 7.11 -2.12 4.50
N TYR A 210 7.82 -2.80 5.40
CA TYR A 210 8.47 -4.08 5.10
C TYR A 210 8.55 -4.98 6.34
N LEU A 211 8.83 -6.28 6.11
CA LEU A 211 9.09 -7.25 7.17
C LEU A 211 10.60 -7.40 7.44
N GLY A 212 11.06 -6.90 8.58
CA GLY A 212 12.40 -7.13 9.09
C GLY A 212 12.51 -8.41 9.91
N LYS A 213 13.44 -9.30 9.57
CA LYS A 213 13.73 -10.52 10.34
C LYS A 213 15.20 -10.90 10.26
N ASP A 214 15.63 -11.73 11.19
CA ASP A 214 16.93 -12.39 11.14
C ASP A 214 16.86 -13.57 10.18
N MET A 215 17.93 -13.78 9.42
CA MET A 215 17.99 -14.85 8.42
C MET A 215 18.69 -16.08 8.98
N PRO A 216 18.23 -17.30 8.64
CA PRO A 216 18.97 -18.52 8.93
C PRO A 216 20.38 -18.44 8.33
N GLY A 217 21.41 -18.73 9.13
CA GLY A 217 22.81 -18.61 8.69
C GLY A 217 23.45 -17.23 8.91
N GLY A 218 22.73 -16.29 9.53
CA GLY A 218 23.24 -14.95 9.89
C GLY A 218 22.81 -13.87 8.91
N GLY A 219 22.82 -12.62 9.40
CA GLY A 219 22.32 -11.46 8.67
C GLY A 219 20.84 -11.15 8.94
N SER A 220 20.33 -10.09 8.32
CA SER A 220 18.98 -9.59 8.55
C SER A 220 18.39 -8.97 7.27
N THR A 221 17.06 -8.99 7.15
CA THR A 221 16.31 -8.24 6.13
C THR A 221 16.01 -6.80 6.58
N ARG A 222 16.46 -6.38 7.77
CA ARG A 222 16.21 -5.04 8.29
C ARG A 222 16.95 -3.97 7.48
N ILE A 223 16.26 -2.86 7.24
CA ILE A 223 16.87 -1.65 6.69
C ILE A 223 17.74 -1.03 7.79
N THR A 224 19.02 -0.82 7.47
CA THR A 224 20.03 -0.16 8.31
C THR A 224 20.54 1.13 7.68
N ARG A 225 20.33 1.31 6.36
CA ARG A 225 20.65 2.55 5.66
C ARG A 225 19.66 3.64 6.08
N HIS A 226 20.19 4.83 6.35
CA HIS A 226 19.40 6.03 6.57
C HIS A 226 19.45 6.93 5.33
N ASP A 227 18.35 7.64 5.07
CA ASP A 227 18.32 8.67 4.06
C ASP A 227 19.22 9.85 4.46
N ALA A 228 20.14 10.22 3.58
CA ALA A 228 21.01 11.37 3.77
C ALA A 228 20.29 12.71 3.48
N GLY A 229 19.13 12.68 2.80
CA GLY A 229 18.33 13.82 2.37
C GLY A 229 17.26 14.23 3.39
N ALA A 230 17.68 14.80 4.52
CA ALA A 230 16.81 15.54 5.46
C ALA A 230 15.51 14.83 5.94
N GLY A 231 15.43 13.50 5.87
CA GLY A 231 14.28 12.71 6.33
C GLY A 231 13.12 12.63 5.34
N SER A 232 13.41 12.63 4.03
CA SER A 232 12.40 12.44 2.97
C SER A 232 11.85 11.01 2.95
N VAL A 233 12.64 10.03 3.38
CA VAL A 233 12.26 8.60 3.44
C VAL A 233 11.97 8.16 4.87
N VAL A 234 10.82 7.52 5.06
CA VAL A 234 10.42 6.86 6.31
C VAL A 234 10.40 5.35 6.09
N SER A 235 11.07 4.59 6.95
CA SER A 235 11.01 3.12 6.94
C SER A 235 10.19 2.62 8.12
N PHE A 236 9.27 1.68 7.87
CA PHE A 236 8.41 1.04 8.84
C PHE A 236 8.58 -0.47 8.78
N ASP A 237 9.29 -1.02 9.77
CA ASP A 237 9.39 -2.45 9.97
C ASP A 237 8.16 -2.92 10.76
N TYR A 238 7.18 -3.50 10.06
CA TYR A 238 5.98 -4.02 10.72
C TYR A 238 6.24 -5.33 11.47
N ASN A 239 7.50 -5.78 11.57
CA ASN A 239 7.93 -6.90 12.41
C ASN A 239 8.87 -6.47 13.58
N ALA A 240 9.06 -5.16 13.82
CA ALA A 240 9.99 -4.66 14.84
C ALA A 240 9.51 -4.80 16.29
N ALA A 241 8.20 -4.84 16.55
CA ALA A 241 7.69 -4.94 17.91
C ALA A 241 8.03 -6.31 18.52
N VAL A 242 8.44 -6.33 19.79
CA VAL A 242 8.71 -7.56 20.54
C VAL A 242 7.41 -8.07 21.14
N GLN A 243 7.01 -9.29 20.78
CA GLN A 243 5.81 -9.93 21.32
C GLN A 243 6.05 -11.42 21.62
N ALA A 244 5.24 -12.00 22.51
CA ALA A 244 5.24 -13.43 22.76
C ALA A 244 4.88 -14.22 21.48
N SER A 245 5.56 -15.35 21.25
CA SER A 245 5.65 -16.10 19.99
C SER A 245 4.36 -16.81 19.51
N ALA A 246 3.18 -16.44 20.01
CA ALA A 246 1.92 -17.18 19.77
C ALA A 246 0.76 -16.31 19.25
N VAL A 247 0.97 -15.01 19.02
CA VAL A 247 -0.09 -14.09 18.57
C VAL A 247 0.03 -13.88 17.05
N PRO A 248 -1.00 -14.21 16.24
CA PRO A 248 -0.99 -13.89 14.82
C PRO A 248 -0.79 -12.38 14.60
N ARG A 249 0.08 -12.03 13.66
CA ARG A 249 0.52 -10.66 13.42
C ARG A 249 0.50 -10.36 11.93
N LEU A 250 0.13 -9.14 11.56
CA LEU A 250 0.14 -8.68 10.18
C LEU A 250 0.53 -7.21 10.12
N GLY A 251 1.22 -6.83 9.04
CA GLY A 251 1.35 -5.42 8.66
C GLY A 251 0.18 -4.98 7.80
N GLN A 252 -0.12 -3.69 7.78
CA GLN A 252 -1.01 -3.10 6.79
C GLN A 252 -0.59 -1.68 6.42
N VAL A 253 -0.94 -1.25 5.21
CA VAL A 253 -0.72 0.12 4.73
C VAL A 253 -1.97 0.62 4.04
N TYR A 254 -2.39 1.83 4.43
CA TYR A 254 -3.40 2.63 3.76
C TYR A 254 -2.81 3.95 3.30
N VAL A 255 -3.14 4.35 2.07
CA VAL A 255 -2.90 5.70 1.58
C VAL A 255 -4.25 6.33 1.30
N LEU A 256 -4.59 7.39 2.01
CA LEU A 256 -5.74 8.22 1.73
C LEU A 256 -5.33 9.39 0.85
N ILE A 257 -5.93 9.50 -0.33
CA ILE A 257 -5.87 10.68 -1.18
C ILE A 257 -7.26 11.33 -1.16
N SER A 258 -7.33 12.61 -0.84
CA SER A 258 -8.59 13.34 -0.76
C SER A 258 -8.47 14.72 -1.39
N ASN A 259 -9.59 15.24 -1.86
CA ASN A 259 -9.71 16.57 -2.43
C ASN A 259 -11.01 17.21 -1.93
N ASP A 260 -10.91 18.29 -1.17
CA ASP A 260 -12.06 19.04 -0.63
C ASP A 260 -12.37 20.31 -1.43
N GLY A 261 -11.78 20.45 -2.62
CA GLY A 261 -11.92 21.64 -3.48
C GLY A 261 -10.84 22.69 -3.25
N GLN A 262 -10.01 22.58 -2.21
CA GLN A 262 -8.81 23.43 -2.02
C GLN A 262 -7.54 22.80 -2.62
N GLY A 263 -7.63 21.57 -3.11
CA GLY A 263 -6.52 20.82 -3.67
C GLY A 263 -6.45 19.41 -3.08
N ALA A 264 -5.68 18.55 -3.74
CA ALA A 264 -5.46 17.21 -3.27
C ALA A 264 -4.50 17.17 -2.07
N ARG A 265 -4.71 16.21 -1.17
CA ARG A 265 -3.80 15.86 -0.07
C ARG A 265 -3.66 14.35 0.01
N ALA A 266 -2.51 13.89 0.47
CA ALA A 266 -2.24 12.47 0.67
C ALA A 266 -1.62 12.19 2.05
N VAL A 267 -2.20 11.23 2.75
CA VAL A 267 -1.73 10.76 4.07
C VAL A 267 -1.62 9.25 4.03
N LEU A 268 -0.55 8.72 4.62
CA LEU A 268 -0.31 7.29 4.76
C LEU A 268 -0.41 6.87 6.22
N LEU A 269 -1.09 5.77 6.46
CA LEU A 269 -1.09 5.03 7.73
C LEU A 269 -0.49 3.64 7.49
N ALA A 270 0.58 3.32 8.21
CA ALA A 270 1.15 1.98 8.29
C ALA A 270 1.00 1.45 9.71
N GLU A 271 0.53 0.22 9.85
CA GLU A 271 0.27 -0.39 11.16
C GLU A 271 0.86 -1.79 11.22
N ASP A 272 1.26 -2.15 12.43
CA ASP A 272 1.66 -3.46 12.85
C ASP A 272 0.62 -3.95 13.86
N LEU A 273 -0.16 -4.95 13.45
CA LEU A 273 -1.34 -5.40 14.15
C LEU A 273 -1.14 -6.80 14.70
N ALA A 274 -1.57 -7.01 15.94
CA ALA A 274 -1.65 -8.32 16.58
C ALA A 274 -3.09 -8.74 16.85
N TRP A 275 -3.30 -10.04 16.81
CA TRP A 275 -4.58 -10.69 17.05
C TRP A 275 -4.65 -11.39 18.41
N ALA A 276 -5.28 -10.79 19.41
CA ALA A 276 -5.46 -11.39 20.73
C ALA A 276 -6.70 -12.32 20.84
N GLY A 277 -6.75 -13.42 20.09
CA GLY A 277 -7.84 -14.42 20.16
C GLY A 277 -9.24 -13.94 19.72
N SER A 278 -10.25 -14.82 19.78
CA SER A 278 -11.61 -14.53 19.30
C SER A 278 -12.38 -13.62 20.27
N GLY A 279 -12.56 -12.34 19.93
CA GLY A 279 -13.47 -11.41 20.63
C GLY A 279 -12.84 -10.12 21.17
N SER A 280 -11.54 -9.92 21.02
CA SER A 280 -10.81 -8.71 21.42
C SER A 280 -10.68 -7.71 20.24
N ALA A 281 -10.41 -6.44 20.56
CA ALA A 281 -9.99 -5.45 19.57
C ALA A 281 -8.61 -5.84 18.98
N LEU A 282 -8.28 -5.30 17.81
CA LEU A 282 -6.93 -5.45 17.26
C LEU A 282 -5.93 -4.66 18.09
N ASP A 283 -4.83 -5.29 18.48
CA ASP A 283 -3.75 -4.62 19.19
C ASP A 283 -2.83 -3.95 18.16
N VAL A 284 -2.75 -2.61 18.20
CA VAL A 284 -1.75 -1.86 17.42
C VAL A 284 -0.44 -1.89 18.18
N LEU A 285 0.50 -2.71 17.73
CA LEU A 285 1.82 -2.86 18.35
C LEU A 285 2.75 -1.70 17.99
N ASN A 286 2.63 -1.22 16.75
CA ASN A 286 3.36 -0.06 16.24
C ASN A 286 2.59 0.56 15.08
N GLU A 287 2.82 1.85 14.85
CA GLU A 287 2.18 2.57 13.77
C GLU A 287 3.01 3.76 13.29
N ARG A 288 2.76 4.16 12.05
CA ARG A 288 3.31 5.37 11.44
C ARG A 288 2.24 6.07 10.62
N LEU A 289 2.01 7.34 10.97
CA LEU A 289 1.19 8.27 10.22
C LEU A 289 2.11 9.28 9.53
N VAL A 290 2.01 9.41 8.21
CA VAL A 290 2.89 10.28 7.42
C VAL A 290 2.07 11.10 6.46
N THR A 291 2.18 12.43 6.52
CA THR A 291 1.68 13.32 5.46
C THR A 291 2.64 13.24 4.28
N LEU A 292 2.17 12.64 3.18
CA LEU A 292 2.94 12.49 1.94
C LEU A 292 2.85 13.75 1.07
N PHE A 293 1.66 14.32 0.99
CA PHE A 293 1.38 15.52 0.20
C PHE A 293 0.42 16.42 0.99
N PRO A 294 0.90 17.54 1.58
CA PRO A 294 0.05 18.45 2.33
C PRO A 294 -0.92 19.18 1.39
N ALA A 295 -2.01 19.72 1.93
CA ALA A 295 -2.87 20.62 1.17
C ALA A 295 -2.07 21.86 0.70
N PRO A 296 -2.42 22.46 -0.44
CA PRO A 296 -1.89 23.77 -0.83
C PRO A 296 -2.15 24.80 0.28
N VAL A 297 -1.15 25.61 0.60
CA VAL A 297 -1.25 26.73 1.55
C VAL A 297 -1.89 27.94 0.86
#